data_AF-A0AA38JWF7-F1
#
_entry.id   AF-A0AA38JWF7-F1
#
_cell.length_a   1.000
_cell.length_b   1.000
_cell.length_c   1.000
_cell.angle_alpha   90.00
_cell.angle_beta   90.00
_cell.angle_gamma   90.00
#
_symmetry.space_group_name_H-M   'P 1'
#
loop_
_entity.id
_entity.type
_entity.pdbx_description
1 polymer ?
#
loop_
_entity_poly.entity_id
_entity_poly.type
_entity_poly.pdbx_seq_one_letter_code
_entity_poly.pdbx_strand_id
1 'polypeptide(L)'
;MYRTFLECPSPPLDKSRFETSYKQWCLTKAIVHDPRLLAFENRQIDLFLLHCLVMCEGGIATVTHKELWLVIAERLGIINFPGEPPRSGPVAAMHVENVYKEYLAAFDAYYMASIMNSRRKASHTPGLFLQSVSSAPEALRSSSPEQACMTVARADKPPAELKARGMSEPMISFIENNRSSLQDMSADQENLKSQLPQDPMSGNVGRTFTNHLLVPLFLSIIFLIVCSVYC
;
A
#
# COMPACT_ATOMS: atom_id res chain seq x y z
N MET A 1 -15.92 -19.01 18.29
CA MET A 1 -16.43 -19.07 16.90
C MET A 1 -16.00 -17.79 16.19
N TYR A 2 -14.98 -17.84 15.32
CA TYR A 2 -14.45 -16.68 14.57
C TYR A 2 -14.80 -16.77 13.08
N ARG A 3 -16.04 -17.17 12.74
CA ARG A 3 -16.47 -17.36 11.35
C ARG A 3 -17.19 -16.10 10.86
N THR A 4 -16.44 -15.18 10.24
CA THR A 4 -16.79 -14.37 9.05
C THR A 4 -15.76 -13.24 8.84
N PHE A 5 -14.49 -13.58 8.61
CA PHE A 5 -13.47 -12.60 8.15
C PHE A 5 -13.24 -12.65 6.63
N LEU A 6 -14.19 -13.21 5.87
CA LEU A 6 -13.94 -13.69 4.50
C LEU A 6 -14.05 -12.65 3.38
N GLU A 7 -14.41 -11.40 3.65
CA GLU A 7 -14.62 -10.41 2.56
C GLU A 7 -13.95 -9.06 2.88
N CYS A 8 -12.70 -9.09 3.36
CA CYS A 8 -11.86 -7.89 3.37
C CYS A 8 -11.25 -7.72 1.97
N PRO A 9 -11.56 -6.65 1.21
CA PRO A 9 -11.07 -6.46 -0.16
C PRO A 9 -9.56 -6.18 -0.27
N SER A 10 -8.87 -6.02 0.86
CA SER A 10 -7.41 -6.00 0.97
C SER A 10 -6.99 -7.05 1.99
N PRO A 11 -5.93 -7.85 1.73
CA PRO A 11 -5.46 -8.81 2.72
C PRO A 11 -5.08 -8.04 3.98
N PRO A 12 -5.72 -8.31 5.14
CA PRO A 12 -5.36 -7.64 6.38
C PRO A 12 -3.87 -7.87 6.63
N LEU A 13 -3.18 -6.87 7.19
CA LEU A 13 -1.80 -7.07 7.61
C LEU A 13 -1.72 -8.35 8.44
N ASP A 14 -0.68 -9.15 8.18
CA ASP A 14 -0.33 -10.22 9.10
C ASP A 14 -0.17 -9.63 10.52
N LYS A 15 -0.77 -10.30 11.51
CA LYS A 15 -0.72 -9.91 12.93
C LYS A 15 0.70 -9.61 13.39
N SER A 16 1.68 -10.41 12.96
CA SER A 16 3.09 -10.21 13.32
C SER A 16 3.64 -8.87 12.80
N ARG A 17 3.26 -8.48 11.58
CA ARG A 17 3.68 -7.21 10.98
C ARG A 17 3.01 -6.01 11.64
N PHE A 18 1.73 -6.14 11.96
CA PHE A 18 1.01 -5.12 12.70
C PHE A 18 1.67 -4.89 14.06
N GLU A 19 1.84 -5.95 14.88
CA GLU A 19 2.42 -5.82 16.22
C GLU A 19 3.82 -5.21 16.20
N THR A 20 4.66 -5.64 15.26
CA THR A 20 6.03 -5.10 15.10
C THR A 20 6.01 -3.61 14.73
N SER A 21 5.22 -3.25 13.71
CA SER A 21 5.14 -1.87 13.21
C SER A 21 4.48 -0.95 14.24
N TYR A 22 3.45 -1.44 14.92
CA TYR A 22 2.72 -0.72 15.95
C TYR A 22 3.59 -0.45 17.18
N LYS A 23 4.32 -1.46 17.67
CA LYS A 23 5.29 -1.28 18.76
C LYS A 23 6.34 -0.22 18.41
N GLN A 24 6.91 -0.28 17.21
CA GLN A 24 7.88 0.71 16.76
C GLN A 24 7.28 2.12 16.70
N TRP A 25 6.04 2.24 16.23
CA TRP A 25 5.33 3.51 16.19
C TRP A 25 5.07 4.06 17.60
N CYS A 26 4.65 3.23 18.55
CA CYS A 26 4.46 3.63 19.95
C CYS A 26 5.77 4.15 20.57
N LEU A 27 6.90 3.48 20.32
CA LEU A 27 8.23 3.94 20.76
C LEU A 27 8.59 5.30 20.14
N THR A 28 8.34 5.46 18.85
CA THR A 28 8.69 6.70 18.11
C THR A 28 7.84 7.89 18.53
N LYS A 29 6.57 7.64 18.87
CA LYS A 29 5.60 8.68 19.26
C LYS A 29 5.45 8.83 20.77
N ALA A 30 6.23 8.08 21.56
CA ALA A 30 6.15 8.04 23.02
C ALA A 30 4.72 7.81 23.54
N ILE A 31 3.99 6.91 22.86
CA ILE A 31 2.59 6.62 23.22
C ILE A 31 2.57 5.68 24.39
N VAL A 32 1.93 6.13 25.46
CA VAL A 32 1.70 5.36 26.67
C VAL A 32 0.27 4.84 26.63
N HIS A 33 0.11 3.52 26.65
CA HIS A 33 -1.20 2.89 26.74
C HIS A 33 -1.76 3.05 28.15
N ASP A 34 -2.93 3.68 28.26
CA ASP A 34 -3.68 3.66 29.50
C ASP A 34 -4.51 2.36 29.55
N PRO A 35 -4.20 1.42 30.45
CA PRO A 35 -4.93 0.16 30.55
C PRO A 35 -6.41 0.37 30.93
N ARG A 36 -6.78 1.53 31.49
CA ARG A 36 -8.17 1.87 31.80
C ARG A 36 -8.97 2.27 30.56
N LEU A 37 -8.30 2.84 29.56
CA LEU A 37 -8.91 3.17 28.28
C LEU A 37 -8.96 1.95 27.36
N LEU A 38 -8.01 1.03 27.47
CA LEU A 38 -8.00 -0.23 26.71
C LEU A 38 -8.88 -1.33 27.32
N ALA A 39 -9.63 -1.03 28.37
CA ALA A 39 -10.52 -1.98 29.01
C ALA A 39 -11.94 -1.41 29.10
N PHE A 40 -12.92 -2.20 28.68
CA PHE A 40 -14.34 -1.89 28.82
C PHE A 40 -15.04 -3.05 29.53
N GLU A 41 -15.74 -2.75 30.64
CA GLU A 41 -16.46 -3.75 31.44
C GLU A 41 -15.63 -5.01 31.76
N ASN A 42 -14.38 -4.79 32.18
CA ASN A 42 -13.37 -5.81 32.52
C ASN A 42 -12.87 -6.65 31.33
N ARG A 43 -13.17 -6.27 30.09
CA ARG A 43 -12.62 -6.90 28.87
C ARG A 43 -11.57 -5.98 28.25
N GLN A 44 -10.42 -6.55 27.92
CA GLN A 44 -9.40 -5.83 27.15
C GLN A 44 -9.81 -5.76 25.68
N ILE A 45 -9.59 -4.59 25.08
CA ILE A 45 -9.85 -4.35 23.66
C ILE A 45 -8.60 -4.79 22.88
N ASP A 46 -8.78 -5.79 22.02
CA ASP A 46 -7.73 -6.20 21.09
C ASP A 46 -7.61 -5.17 19.97
N LEU A 47 -6.54 -4.36 20.03
CA LEU A 47 -6.25 -3.32 19.05
C LEU A 47 -6.02 -3.87 17.64
N PHE A 48 -5.44 -5.06 17.51
CA PHE A 48 -5.23 -5.67 16.19
C PHE A 48 -6.57 -6.06 15.57
N LEU A 49 -7.44 -6.70 16.35
CA LEU A 49 -8.77 -7.08 15.88
C LEU A 49 -9.61 -5.84 15.52
N LEU A 50 -9.55 -4.79 16.36
CA LEU A 50 -10.22 -3.52 16.10
C LEU A 50 -9.71 -2.87 14.79
N HIS A 51 -8.39 -2.84 14.57
CA HIS A 51 -7.81 -2.38 13.31
C HIS A 51 -8.33 -3.19 12.11
N CYS A 52 -8.31 -4.52 12.18
CA CYS A 52 -8.82 -5.37 11.09
C CYS A 52 -10.29 -5.08 10.79
N LEU A 53 -11.14 -5.00 11.81
CA LEU A 53 -12.56 -4.72 11.65
C LEU A 53 -12.77 -3.37 10.97
N VAL A 54 -12.12 -2.30 11.43
CA VAL A 54 -12.27 -0.96 10.83
C VAL A 54 -11.75 -0.93 9.39
N MET A 55 -10.61 -1.56 9.11
CA MET A 55 -10.04 -1.60 7.76
C MET A 55 -10.91 -2.39 6.78
N CYS A 56 -11.52 -3.49 7.22
CA CYS A 56 -12.42 -4.27 6.37
C CYS A 56 -13.74 -3.55 6.07
N GLU A 57 -14.22 -2.71 6.98
CA GLU A 57 -15.41 -1.88 6.75
C GLU A 57 -15.12 -0.62 5.89
N GLY A 58 -13.89 -0.46 5.39
CA GLY A 58 -13.49 0.66 4.52
C GLY A 58 -12.84 1.84 5.24
N GLY A 59 -12.36 1.62 6.47
CA GLY A 59 -11.66 2.62 7.29
C GLY A 59 -12.58 3.50 8.14
N ILE A 60 -11.97 4.32 8.99
CA ILE A 60 -12.66 5.09 10.03
C ILE A 60 -13.81 5.96 9.50
N ALA A 61 -13.62 6.64 8.36
CA ALA A 61 -14.62 7.53 7.79
C ALA A 61 -15.92 6.79 7.42
N THR A 62 -15.78 5.58 6.87
CA THR A 62 -16.92 4.76 6.47
C THR A 62 -17.63 4.19 7.69
N VAL A 63 -16.86 3.74 8.69
CA VAL A 63 -17.38 3.23 9.96
C VAL A 63 -18.18 4.31 10.69
N THR A 64 -17.64 5.52 10.84
CA THR A 64 -18.34 6.63 11.50
C THR A 64 -19.58 7.06 10.73
N HIS A 65 -19.50 7.24 9.40
CA HIS A 65 -20.63 7.68 8.59
C HIS A 65 -21.79 6.66 8.58
N LYS A 66 -21.49 5.37 8.61
CA LYS A 66 -22.50 4.30 8.63
C LYS A 66 -22.88 3.86 10.05
N GLU A 67 -22.37 4.53 11.08
CA GLU A 67 -22.59 4.21 12.50
C GLU A 67 -22.25 2.74 12.86
N LEU A 68 -21.21 2.18 12.22
CA LEU A 68 -20.84 0.76 12.36
C LEU A 68 -20.08 0.45 13.67
N TRP A 69 -19.79 1.45 14.49
CA TRP A 69 -19.11 1.27 15.78
C TRP A 69 -19.86 0.31 16.72
N LEU A 70 -21.18 0.27 16.65
CA LEU A 70 -22.01 -0.69 17.40
C LEU A 70 -21.71 -2.14 16.97
N VAL A 71 -21.65 -2.38 15.65
CA VAL A 71 -21.38 -3.70 15.08
C VAL A 71 -19.93 -4.12 15.38
N ILE A 72 -18.99 -3.18 15.32
CA ILE A 72 -17.59 -3.44 15.66
C ILE A 72 -17.43 -3.78 17.14
N ALA A 73 -18.08 -3.02 18.04
CA ALA A 73 -18.08 -3.33 19.47
C ALA A 73 -18.68 -4.72 19.76
N GLU A 74 -19.72 -5.11 19.04
CA GLU A 74 -20.35 -6.43 19.16
C GLU A 74 -19.38 -7.53 18.73
N ARG A 75 -18.69 -7.33 17.59
CA ARG A 75 -17.67 -8.26 17.07
C ARG A 75 -16.43 -8.36 17.96
N LEU A 76 -16.13 -7.31 18.73
CA LEU A 76 -15.12 -7.35 19.80
C LEU A 76 -15.60 -8.10 21.05
N GLY A 77 -16.87 -8.51 21.09
CA GLY A 77 -17.48 -9.21 22.22
C GLY A 77 -17.89 -8.30 23.38
N ILE A 78 -18.02 -6.99 23.11
CA ILE A 78 -18.48 -5.99 24.08
C ILE A 78 -20.01 -5.92 24.00
N ILE A 79 -20.68 -6.84 24.68
CA ILE A 79 -22.13 -6.98 24.64
C ILE A 79 -22.70 -6.47 25.97
N ASN A 80 -23.45 -5.37 25.92
CA ASN A 80 -24.10 -4.78 27.10
C ASN A 80 -25.53 -5.30 27.29
N PHE A 81 -26.21 -5.69 26.21
CA PHE A 81 -27.57 -6.18 26.24
C PHE A 81 -27.64 -7.64 25.78
N PRO A 82 -27.93 -8.58 26.69
CA PRO A 82 -28.23 -9.96 26.31
C PRO A 82 -29.62 -10.00 25.66
N GLY A 83 -29.67 -9.76 24.35
CA GLY A 83 -30.83 -10.00 23.49
C GLY A 83 -30.45 -10.93 22.33
N GLU A 84 -31.43 -11.37 21.54
CA GLU A 84 -31.17 -12.04 20.25
C GLU A 84 -31.51 -11.07 19.10
N PRO A 85 -30.54 -10.58 18.31
CA PRO A 85 -29.08 -10.76 18.46
C PRO A 85 -28.50 -9.93 19.61
N PRO A 86 -27.36 -10.34 20.19
CA PRO A 86 -26.67 -9.57 21.22
C PRO A 86 -26.28 -8.21 20.66
N ARG A 87 -26.55 -7.12 21.39
CA ARG A 87 -26.23 -5.76 20.92
C ARG A 87 -25.32 -5.04 21.89
N SER A 88 -24.33 -4.35 21.35
CA SER A 88 -23.54 -3.39 22.11
C SER A 88 -24.36 -2.14 22.41
N GLY A 89 -24.11 -1.53 23.57
CA GLY A 89 -24.72 -0.25 23.92
C GLY A 89 -24.03 0.92 23.20
N PRO A 90 -24.70 2.08 23.08
CA PRO A 90 -24.10 3.30 22.55
C PRO A 90 -22.81 3.71 23.28
N VAL A 91 -22.74 3.45 24.59
CA VAL A 91 -21.56 3.73 25.42
C VAL A 91 -20.36 2.87 24.98
N ALA A 92 -20.58 1.60 24.68
CA ALA A 92 -19.53 0.69 24.19
C ALA A 92 -19.02 1.15 22.82
N ALA A 93 -19.92 1.50 21.89
CA ALA A 93 -19.54 2.00 20.58
C ALA A 93 -18.70 3.28 20.65
N MET A 94 -19.14 4.26 21.45
CA MET A 94 -18.41 5.50 21.66
C MET A 94 -17.03 5.26 22.29
N HIS A 95 -16.94 4.32 23.24
CA HIS A 95 -15.67 3.96 23.86
C HIS A 95 -14.71 3.32 22.85
N VAL A 96 -15.17 2.35 22.04
CA VAL A 96 -14.37 1.71 21.00
C VAL A 96 -13.91 2.72 19.95
N GLU A 97 -14.79 3.66 19.55
CA GLU A 97 -14.43 4.74 18.65
C GLU A 97 -13.31 5.62 19.22
N ASN A 98 -13.42 6.01 20.49
CA ASN A 98 -12.39 6.82 21.16
C ASN A 98 -11.05 6.08 21.26
N VAL A 99 -11.08 4.79 21.63
CA VAL A 99 -9.88 3.94 21.66
C VAL A 99 -9.22 3.86 20.29
N TYR A 100 -10.00 3.70 19.22
CA TYR A 100 -9.48 3.69 17.87
C TYR A 100 -8.83 5.03 17.49
N LYS A 101 -9.51 6.15 17.78
CA LYS A 101 -9.00 7.50 17.48
C LYS A 101 -7.68 7.79 18.19
N GLU A 102 -7.59 7.44 19.47
CA GLU A 102 -6.42 7.71 20.30
C GLU A 102 -5.21 6.85 19.89
N TYR A 103 -5.44 5.55 19.66
CA TYR A 103 -4.34 4.59 19.55
C TYR A 103 -4.05 4.10 18.13
N LEU A 104 -5.02 4.15 17.21
CA LEU A 104 -4.90 3.50 15.90
C LEU A 104 -5.03 4.47 14.73
N ALA A 105 -5.83 5.53 14.82
CA ALA A 105 -6.09 6.41 13.67
C ALA A 105 -4.82 7.02 13.07
N ALA A 106 -3.93 7.54 13.93
CA ALA A 106 -2.66 8.11 13.49
C ALA A 106 -1.66 7.05 12.99
N PHE A 107 -1.71 5.84 13.57
CA PHE A 107 -0.91 4.71 13.11
C PHE A 107 -1.35 4.25 11.72
N ASP A 108 -2.66 4.11 11.48
CA ASP A 108 -3.21 3.67 10.21
C ASP A 108 -2.90 4.67 9.10
N ALA A 109 -3.02 5.98 9.37
CA ALA A 109 -2.61 7.01 8.44
C ALA A 109 -1.11 6.92 8.07
N TYR A 110 -0.25 6.74 9.07
CA TYR A 110 1.19 6.55 8.87
C TYR A 110 1.51 5.29 8.05
N TYR A 111 0.87 4.17 8.39
CA TYR A 111 1.10 2.89 7.75
C TYR A 111 0.62 2.91 6.29
N MET A 112 -0.58 3.45 6.02
CA MET A 112 -1.12 3.61 4.66
C MET A 112 -0.21 4.51 3.81
N ALA A 113 0.31 5.61 4.36
CA ALA A 113 1.26 6.46 3.66
C ALA A 113 2.56 5.72 3.31
N SER A 114 3.07 4.88 4.21
CA SER A 114 4.26 4.05 3.98
C SER A 114 4.05 3.04 2.84
N ILE A 115 2.90 2.34 2.81
CA ILE A 115 2.56 1.38 1.76
C ILE A 115 2.41 2.08 0.40
N MET A 116 1.73 3.23 0.36
CA MET A 116 1.58 4.01 -0.87
C MET A 116 2.94 4.48 -1.40
N ASN A 117 3.82 4.95 -0.53
CA ASN A 117 5.19 5.33 -0.91
C ASN A 117 6.02 4.14 -1.38
N SER A 118 5.83 2.96 -0.79
CA SER A 118 6.50 1.73 -1.21
C SER A 118 6.03 1.27 -2.59
N ARG A 119 4.74 1.43 -2.91
CA ARG A 119 4.21 1.17 -4.26
C ARG A 119 4.74 2.15 -5.29
N ARG A 120 4.78 3.46 -4.98
CA ARG A 120 5.40 4.47 -5.85
C ARG A 120 6.87 4.18 -6.11
N LYS A 121 7.60 3.77 -5.06
CA LYS A 121 8.99 3.34 -5.20
C LYS A 121 9.08 2.07 -6.02
N ALA A 122 8.25 1.06 -5.83
CA ALA A 122 8.27 -0.17 -6.64
C ALA A 122 7.93 0.07 -8.12
N SER A 123 7.04 1.02 -8.43
CA SER A 123 6.79 1.45 -9.83
C SER A 123 7.94 2.30 -10.41
N HIS A 124 8.82 2.84 -9.57
CA HIS A 124 10.02 3.59 -9.95
C HIS A 124 11.34 2.85 -9.66
N THR A 125 11.30 1.57 -9.26
CA THR A 125 12.50 0.82 -8.89
C THR A 125 12.80 -0.21 -9.98
N PRO A 126 13.79 0.05 -10.85
CA PRO A 126 14.46 -0.97 -11.61
C PRO A 126 15.41 -1.76 -10.69
N GLY A 127 14.84 -2.48 -9.72
CA GLY A 127 15.58 -3.19 -8.66
C GLY A 127 16.29 -4.46 -9.13
N LEU A 128 15.95 -4.95 -10.32
CA LEU A 128 16.66 -6.06 -10.97
C LEU A 128 17.87 -5.58 -11.79
N PHE A 129 18.04 -4.28 -11.98
CA PHE A 129 19.10 -3.74 -12.82
C PHE A 129 20.47 -3.82 -12.13
N LEU A 130 20.52 -3.67 -10.79
CA LEU A 130 21.77 -3.59 -10.02
C LEU A 130 22.66 -4.85 -10.08
N GLN A 131 22.10 -6.04 -10.32
CA GLN A 131 22.91 -7.26 -10.49
C GLN A 131 23.51 -7.39 -11.90
N SER A 132 22.93 -6.75 -12.92
CA SER A 132 23.42 -6.77 -14.31
C SER A 132 24.43 -5.64 -14.61
N VAL A 133 24.49 -4.56 -13.82
CA VAL A 133 25.41 -3.42 -14.06
C VAL A 133 26.90 -3.74 -13.85
N SER A 134 27.23 -4.93 -13.32
CA SER A 134 28.62 -5.38 -13.18
C SER A 134 29.32 -5.62 -14.53
N SER A 135 28.59 -5.76 -15.63
CA SER A 135 29.13 -5.78 -17.01
C SER A 135 28.91 -4.47 -17.78
N ALA A 136 28.26 -3.46 -17.17
CA ALA A 136 27.90 -2.24 -17.87
C ALA A 136 29.09 -1.27 -18.07
N PRO A 137 29.06 -0.45 -19.13
CA PRO A 137 30.05 0.59 -19.39
C PRO A 137 30.19 1.56 -18.20
N GLU A 138 31.41 2.00 -17.92
CA GLU A 138 31.75 2.82 -16.75
C GLU A 138 30.93 4.12 -16.65
N ALA A 139 30.56 4.70 -17.78
CA ALA A 139 29.69 5.89 -17.84
C ALA A 139 28.25 5.63 -17.36
N LEU A 140 27.73 4.41 -17.51
CA LEU A 140 26.41 4.04 -16.99
C LEU A 140 26.43 3.92 -15.46
N ARG A 141 27.57 3.52 -14.88
CA ARG A 141 27.75 3.39 -13.43
C ARG A 141 27.77 4.73 -12.71
N SER A 142 28.24 5.78 -13.39
CA SER A 142 28.19 7.17 -12.88
C SER A 142 26.84 7.87 -13.09
N SER A 143 25.93 7.28 -13.87
CA SER A 143 24.62 7.87 -14.17
C SER A 143 23.56 7.53 -13.10
N SER A 144 22.51 8.34 -12.98
CA SER A 144 21.44 8.01 -12.03
C SER A 144 20.75 6.69 -12.44
N PRO A 145 20.23 5.90 -11.48
CA PRO A 145 19.57 4.63 -11.79
C PRO A 145 18.41 4.76 -12.80
N GLU A 146 17.72 5.89 -12.78
CA GLU A 146 16.64 6.22 -13.70
C GLU A 146 17.14 6.50 -15.12
N GLN A 147 18.26 7.22 -15.25
CA GLN A 147 18.92 7.45 -16.54
C GLN A 147 19.43 6.14 -17.14
N ALA A 148 20.08 5.29 -16.33
CA ALA A 148 20.61 4.00 -16.78
C ALA A 148 19.52 3.10 -17.38
N CYS A 149 18.35 3.03 -16.74
CA CYS A 149 17.24 2.21 -17.22
C CYS A 149 16.58 2.79 -18.46
N MET A 150 16.45 4.11 -18.54
CA MET A 150 15.98 4.77 -19.76
C MET A 150 16.92 4.55 -20.94
N THR A 151 18.23 4.45 -20.70
CA THR A 151 19.25 4.20 -21.72
C THR A 151 19.17 2.76 -22.23
N VAL A 152 19.06 1.76 -21.33
CA VAL A 152 18.89 0.35 -21.74
C VAL A 152 17.56 0.13 -22.47
N ALA A 153 16.46 0.69 -21.96
CA ALA A 153 15.13 0.55 -22.58
C ALA A 153 14.97 1.26 -23.94
N ARG A 154 16.02 1.92 -24.44
CA ARG A 154 16.03 2.62 -25.74
C ARG A 154 17.18 2.16 -26.64
N ALA A 155 17.93 1.14 -26.25
CA ALA A 155 19.06 0.60 -27.01
C ALA A 155 18.62 -0.13 -28.30
N ASP A 156 17.35 -0.50 -28.39
CA ASP A 156 16.70 -1.08 -29.57
C ASP A 156 16.41 -0.03 -30.67
N LYS A 157 16.35 1.26 -30.33
CA LYS A 157 15.88 2.32 -31.25
C LYS A 157 17.01 2.90 -32.10
N PRO A 158 16.74 3.27 -33.37
CA PRO A 158 17.74 3.90 -34.23
C PRO A 158 17.99 5.37 -33.82
N PRO A 159 19.18 5.93 -34.11
CA PRO A 159 19.56 7.31 -33.72
C PRO A 159 18.57 8.39 -34.17
N ALA A 160 17.98 8.21 -35.37
CA ALA A 160 16.97 9.13 -35.91
C ALA A 160 15.72 9.22 -35.01
N GLU A 161 15.29 8.10 -34.43
CA GLU A 161 14.14 8.06 -33.52
C GLU A 161 14.49 8.63 -32.14
N LEU A 162 15.71 8.39 -31.66
CA LEU A 162 16.19 8.97 -30.40
C LEU A 162 16.27 10.50 -30.47
N LYS A 163 16.71 11.03 -31.61
CA LYS A 163 16.74 12.48 -31.90
C LYS A 163 15.35 13.07 -31.97
N ALA A 164 14.40 12.38 -32.64
CA ALA A 164 13.00 12.78 -32.67
C ALA A 164 12.34 12.81 -31.28
N ARG A 165 12.85 12.03 -30.33
CA ARG A 165 12.42 12.01 -28.92
C ARG A 165 13.13 13.04 -28.03
N GLY A 166 13.94 13.92 -28.60
CA GLY A 166 14.62 15.00 -27.88
C GLY A 166 15.81 14.57 -27.04
N MET A 167 16.43 13.42 -27.36
CA MET A 167 17.68 13.03 -26.70
C MET A 167 18.85 13.89 -27.14
N SER A 168 19.79 14.13 -26.22
CA SER A 168 21.01 14.87 -26.52
C SER A 168 21.96 14.05 -27.39
N GLU A 169 22.65 14.70 -28.33
CA GLU A 169 23.62 14.05 -29.23
C GLU A 169 24.71 13.24 -28.48
N PRO A 170 25.24 13.69 -27.32
CA PRO A 170 26.17 12.87 -26.52
C PRO A 170 25.54 11.57 -26.02
N MET A 171 24.26 11.58 -25.66
CA MET A 171 23.53 10.39 -25.20
C MET A 171 23.24 9.44 -26.35
N ILE A 172 22.88 9.97 -27.53
CA ILE A 172 22.67 9.16 -28.75
C ILE A 172 23.97 8.48 -29.15
N SER A 173 25.09 9.21 -29.17
CA SER A 173 26.42 8.66 -29.46
C SER A 173 26.83 7.61 -28.42
N PHE A 174 26.54 7.84 -27.14
CA PHE A 174 26.79 6.86 -26.08
C PHE A 174 25.99 5.56 -26.28
N ILE A 175 24.69 5.66 -26.58
CA ILE A 175 23.84 4.50 -26.86
C ILE A 175 24.35 3.74 -28.08
N GLU A 176 24.77 4.44 -29.14
CA GLU A 176 25.27 3.82 -30.36
C GLU A 176 26.59 3.07 -30.13
N ASN A 177 27.53 3.69 -29.42
CA ASN A 177 28.83 3.10 -29.14
C ASN A 177 28.75 1.88 -28.20
N ASN A 178 27.70 1.79 -27.38
CA ASN A 178 27.49 0.71 -26.42
C ASN A 178 26.27 -0.15 -26.75
N ARG A 179 25.75 -0.06 -27.99
CA ARG A 179 24.46 -0.62 -28.38
C ARG A 179 24.35 -2.12 -28.11
N SER A 180 25.38 -2.90 -28.47
CA SER A 180 25.42 -4.35 -28.23
C SER A 180 25.32 -4.67 -26.74
N SER A 181 26.17 -4.06 -25.92
CA SER A 181 26.16 -4.26 -24.47
C SER A 181 24.83 -3.88 -23.82
N LEU A 182 24.20 -2.79 -24.28
CA LEU A 182 22.89 -2.36 -23.78
C LEU A 182 21.77 -3.31 -24.22
N GLN A 183 21.86 -3.89 -25.42
CA GLN A 183 20.91 -4.90 -25.91
C GLN A 183 21.05 -6.21 -25.15
N ASP A 184 22.27 -6.66 -24.85
CA ASP A 184 22.53 -7.84 -24.02
C ASP A 184 21.95 -7.66 -22.61
N MET A 185 22.17 -6.48 -22.00
CA MET A 185 21.57 -6.13 -20.71
C MET A 185 20.03 -6.12 -20.75
N SER A 186 19.44 -5.67 -21.86
CA SER A 186 17.98 -5.69 -22.06
C SER A 186 17.45 -7.12 -22.16
N ALA A 187 18.15 -7.99 -22.89
CA ALA A 187 17.77 -9.40 -23.03
C ALA A 187 17.86 -10.16 -21.69
N ASP A 188 18.91 -9.91 -20.91
CA ASP A 188 19.06 -10.47 -19.56
C ASP A 188 17.93 -10.04 -18.62
N GLN A 189 17.51 -8.76 -18.71
CA GLN A 189 16.38 -8.25 -17.92
C GLN A 189 15.07 -8.98 -18.24
N GLU A 190 14.79 -9.25 -19.51
CA GLU A 190 13.60 -9.99 -19.93
C GLU A 190 13.65 -11.45 -19.50
N ASN A 191 14.82 -12.09 -19.56
CA ASN A 191 15.03 -13.47 -19.12
C ASN A 191 14.81 -13.60 -17.59
N LEU A 192 15.38 -12.68 -16.80
CA LEU A 192 15.15 -12.60 -15.35
C LEU A 192 13.68 -12.37 -15.00
N LYS A 193 12.98 -11.54 -15.77
CA LYS A 193 11.55 -11.29 -15.60
C LYS A 193 10.70 -12.51 -15.95
N SER A 194 11.17 -13.34 -16.88
CA SER A 194 10.51 -14.57 -17.32
C SER A 194 10.68 -15.74 -16.34
N GLN A 195 11.65 -15.67 -15.41
CA GLN A 195 11.91 -16.69 -14.40
C GLN A 195 11.17 -16.45 -13.06
N LEU A 196 10.45 -15.34 -12.91
CA LEU A 196 9.47 -15.20 -11.83
C LEU A 196 8.25 -16.07 -12.16
N PRO A 197 7.68 -16.84 -11.19
CA PRO A 197 6.52 -17.68 -11.45
C PRO A 197 5.37 -16.83 -12.00
N GLN A 198 5.09 -16.99 -13.29
CA GLN A 198 3.77 -16.71 -13.82
C GLN A 198 2.89 -17.87 -13.37
N ASP A 199 2.05 -17.63 -12.37
CA ASP A 199 0.98 -18.56 -12.02
C ASP A 199 0.17 -18.90 -13.29
N PRO A 200 0.03 -20.18 -13.66
CA PRO A 200 -0.86 -20.59 -14.72
C PRO A 200 -2.26 -20.80 -14.14
N MET A 201 -3.27 -20.19 -14.79
CA MET A 201 -4.73 -20.47 -14.84
C MET A 201 -5.47 -19.12 -14.87
N SER A 202 -6.41 -18.81 -15.75
CA SER A 202 -7.10 -19.55 -16.81
C SER A 202 -7.84 -18.52 -17.68
N GLY A 203 -8.11 -18.88 -18.93
CA GLY A 203 -8.58 -17.99 -19.99
C GLY A 203 -10.03 -17.49 -19.89
N ASN A 204 -10.18 -16.23 -20.27
CA ASN A 204 -11.03 -15.72 -21.36
C ASN A 204 -12.54 -16.08 -21.40
N VAL A 205 -13.40 -15.11 -21.06
CA VAL A 205 -14.53 -14.68 -21.93
C VAL A 205 -14.68 -13.17 -21.79
N GLY A 206 -14.68 -12.48 -22.92
CA GLY A 206 -14.52 -11.04 -23.01
C GLY A 206 -15.67 -10.20 -22.48
N ARG A 207 -15.32 -8.95 -22.15
CA ARG A 207 -16.16 -7.77 -22.36
C ARG A 207 -15.25 -6.55 -22.48
N THR A 208 -15.19 -6.03 -23.70
CA THR A 208 -14.88 -4.64 -24.00
C THR A 208 -15.66 -3.74 -23.05
N PHE A 209 -14.98 -2.99 -22.19
CA PHE A 209 -15.48 -1.70 -21.73
C PHE A 209 -14.34 -0.69 -21.70
N THR A 210 -14.63 0.41 -22.37
CA THR A 210 -13.82 1.56 -22.68
C THR A 210 -13.26 2.25 -21.44
N ASN A 211 -12.06 2.81 -21.63
CA ASN A 211 -11.44 3.81 -20.77
C ASN A 211 -12.37 4.99 -20.41
N HIS A 212 -11.98 5.67 -19.33
CA HIS A 212 -12.36 7.02 -18.87
C HIS A 212 -13.38 7.13 -17.72
N LEU A 213 -12.98 7.90 -16.71
CA LEU A 213 -13.66 8.29 -15.46
C LEU A 213 -13.59 7.30 -14.27
N LEU A 214 -12.43 7.18 -13.63
CA LEU A 214 -12.41 6.83 -12.19
C LEU A 214 -11.22 7.39 -11.41
N VAL A 215 -10.79 8.62 -11.74
CA VAL A 215 -9.70 9.31 -11.02
C VAL A 215 -10.14 10.51 -10.15
N PRO A 216 -11.36 11.11 -10.23
CA PRO A 216 -11.64 12.26 -9.36
C PRO A 216 -12.21 11.92 -7.97
N LEU A 217 -12.65 10.68 -7.70
CA LEU A 217 -13.31 10.37 -6.41
C LEU A 217 -12.35 10.06 -5.26
N PHE A 218 -11.14 9.54 -5.54
CA PHE A 218 -10.18 9.21 -4.48
C PHE A 218 -9.39 10.43 -3.97
N LEU A 219 -9.29 11.51 -4.74
CA LEU A 219 -8.75 12.79 -4.25
C LEU A 219 -9.70 13.50 -3.27
N SER A 220 -11.01 13.28 -3.35
CA SER A 220 -11.97 13.88 -2.40
C SER A 220 -11.83 13.32 -0.98
N ILE A 221 -11.41 12.06 -0.82
CA ILE A 221 -11.20 11.43 0.49
C ILE A 221 -9.97 12.03 1.19
N ILE A 222 -8.92 12.38 0.43
CA ILE A 222 -7.72 13.01 1.00
C ILE A 222 -8.01 14.46 1.42
N PHE A 223 -8.83 15.19 0.66
CA PHE A 223 -9.16 16.59 1.00
C PHE A 223 -10.06 16.70 2.24
N LEU A 224 -10.99 15.76 2.46
CA LEU A 224 -11.83 15.73 3.65
C LEU A 224 -11.06 15.35 4.94
N ILE A 225 -10.07 14.47 4.85
CA ILE A 225 -9.26 14.07 6.01
C ILE A 225 -8.30 15.19 6.44
N VAL A 226 -7.74 15.96 5.50
CA VAL A 226 -6.87 17.10 5.84
C VAL A 226 -7.70 18.28 6.40
N CYS A 227 -8.91 18.54 5.91
CA CYS A 227 -9.77 19.59 6.47
C CYS A 227 -10.29 19.27 7.89
N SER A 228 -10.53 18.00 8.24
CA SER A 228 -11.06 17.65 9.56
C SER A 228 -10.02 17.65 10.70
N VAL A 229 -8.72 17.75 10.38
CA VAL A 229 -7.63 17.85 11.37
C VAL A 229 -7.26 19.32 11.66
N TYR A 230 -7.76 20.27 10.89
CA TYR A 230 -7.42 21.70 10.99
C TYR A 230 -8.62 22.63 11.29
N CYS A 231 -9.77 22.10 11.71
CA CYS A 231 -10.90 22.87 12.24
C CYS A 231 -11.32 22.37 13.63
#